data_AF-A0A1A9RSD8-F1
#
_entry.id   AF-A0A1A9RSD8-F1
#
_cell.length_a   1.000
_cell.length_b   1.000
_cell.length_c   1.000
_cell.angle_alpha   90.00
_cell.angle_beta   90.00
_cell.angle_gamma   90.00
#
_symmetry.space_group_name_H-M   'P 1'
#
loop_
_entity.id
_entity.type
_entity.pdbx_description
1 polymer ?
#
loop_
_entity_poly.entity_id
_entity_poly.type
_entity_poly.pdbx_seq_one_letter_code
_entity_poly.pdbx_strand_id
1 'polypeptide(L)'
;MSNHKFILKPIHLNRGSTLLEVLISVFIMAFGIMALMLAQLKSVGNVREAEMQTRVAQAVQNLSAGMLSNPDVINNIGTHSAATTKFTYTDYNKSTQNITPTSSAVDITVCGNATGIKRKALIACQLNAFTAELQNALPNATGISYAITSTSGDTPTTTIEVKWTESNGDTQNSDDFNYSYSAVVGD
;
A
#
# COMPACT_ATOMS: atom_id res chain seq x y z
N MET A 1 2.35 93.40 -6.13
CA MET A 1 2.60 92.28 -7.08
C MET A 1 1.96 91.04 -6.49
N SER A 2 0.87 90.56 -7.11
CA SER A 2 0.03 89.46 -6.60
C SER A 2 0.55 88.12 -7.12
N ASN A 3 0.92 87.19 -6.22
CA ASN A 3 1.31 85.83 -6.57
C ASN A 3 0.08 84.91 -6.52
N HIS A 4 -0.45 84.53 -7.68
CA HIS A 4 -1.52 83.55 -7.78
C HIS A 4 -0.93 82.13 -7.76
N LYS A 5 -1.04 81.49 -6.60
CA LYS A 5 -0.71 80.07 -6.41
C LYS A 5 -1.87 79.22 -6.98
N PHE A 6 -1.69 78.68 -8.18
CA PHE A 6 -2.61 77.70 -8.75
C PHE A 6 -2.52 76.39 -7.95
N ILE A 7 -3.57 76.09 -7.17
CA ILE A 7 -3.74 74.79 -6.52
C ILE A 7 -4.45 73.88 -7.53
N LEU A 8 -3.69 72.98 -8.16
CA LEU A 8 -4.25 71.92 -9.00
C LEU A 8 -4.93 70.89 -8.09
N LYS A 9 -6.24 70.75 -8.23
CA LYS A 9 -7.05 69.75 -7.52
C LYS A 9 -6.75 68.36 -8.13
N PRO A 10 -6.45 67.32 -7.34
CA PRO A 10 -6.23 65.98 -7.89
C PRO A 10 -7.53 65.45 -8.51
N ILE A 11 -7.48 65.14 -9.80
CA ILE A 11 -8.55 64.44 -10.51
C ILE A 11 -8.46 62.97 -10.09
N HIS A 12 -9.36 62.55 -9.20
CA HIS A 12 -9.58 61.14 -8.94
C HIS A 12 -10.31 60.55 -10.15
N LEU A 13 -9.55 59.97 -11.08
CA LEU A 13 -10.08 59.11 -12.13
C LEU A 13 -10.71 57.90 -11.45
N ASN A 14 -12.04 57.94 -11.28
CA ASN A 14 -12.80 56.76 -10.88
C ASN A 14 -12.77 55.78 -12.06
N ARG A 15 -11.74 54.93 -12.11
CA ARG A 15 -11.61 53.86 -13.10
C ARG A 15 -12.66 52.81 -12.76
N GLY A 16 -13.85 52.93 -13.36
CA GLY A 16 -14.82 51.83 -13.36
C GLY A 16 -14.19 50.61 -14.03
N SER A 17 -14.34 49.44 -13.39
CA SER A 17 -13.89 48.15 -13.91
C SER A 17 -14.35 47.98 -15.36
N THR A 18 -13.41 47.94 -16.30
CA THR A 18 -13.77 47.76 -17.72
C THR A 18 -14.25 46.31 -17.92
N LEU A 19 -15.22 46.08 -18.82
CA LEU A 19 -15.75 44.73 -19.10
C LEU A 19 -14.62 43.77 -19.55
N LEU A 20 -13.63 44.30 -20.26
CA LEU A 20 -12.44 43.58 -20.69
C LEU A 20 -11.57 43.11 -19.51
N GLU A 21 -11.42 43.93 -18.48
CA GLU A 21 -10.65 43.57 -17.27
C GLU A 21 -11.35 42.48 -16.46
N VAL A 22 -12.69 42.50 -16.39
CA VAL A 22 -13.48 41.41 -15.79
C VAL A 22 -13.35 40.13 -16.61
N LEU A 23 -13.43 40.21 -17.95
CA LEU A 23 -13.26 39.04 -18.82
C LEU A 23 -11.89 38.39 -18.66
N ILE A 24 -10.82 39.20 -18.63
CA ILE A 24 -9.45 38.70 -18.42
C ILE A 24 -9.32 38.09 -17.02
N SER A 25 -9.92 38.71 -16.00
CA SER A 25 -9.90 38.19 -14.62
C SER A 25 -10.61 36.84 -14.51
N VAL A 26 -11.79 36.70 -15.12
CA VAL A 26 -12.55 35.43 -15.15
C VAL A 26 -11.79 34.36 -15.93
N PHE A 27 -11.14 34.73 -17.03
CA PHE A 27 -10.30 33.82 -17.81
C PHE A 27 -9.13 33.31 -16.97
N ILE A 28 -8.34 34.21 -16.37
CA ILE A 28 -7.20 33.83 -15.51
C ILE A 28 -7.66 33.00 -14.31
N MET A 29 -8.79 33.36 -13.69
CA MET A 29 -9.38 32.60 -12.58
C MET A 29 -9.77 31.18 -13.02
N ALA A 30 -10.41 31.01 -14.18
CA ALA A 30 -10.80 29.70 -14.69
C ALA A 30 -9.58 28.81 -14.97
N PHE A 31 -8.51 29.36 -15.57
CA PHE A 31 -7.25 28.64 -15.73
C PHE A 31 -6.59 28.29 -14.40
N GLY A 32 -6.65 29.19 -13.41
CA GLY A 32 -6.16 28.93 -12.06
C GLY A 32 -6.88 27.77 -11.39
N ILE A 33 -8.21 27.73 -11.45
CA ILE A 33 -9.02 26.64 -10.88
C ILE A 33 -8.75 25.31 -11.60
N MET A 34 -8.65 25.32 -12.93
CA MET A 34 -8.32 24.12 -13.71
C MET A 34 -6.94 23.58 -13.36
N ALA A 35 -5.93 24.45 -13.22
CA ALA A 35 -4.58 24.06 -12.83
C ALA A 35 -4.55 23.44 -11.42
N LEU A 36 -5.29 24.03 -10.47
CA LEU A 36 -5.40 23.50 -9.11
C LEU A 36 -6.12 22.14 -9.09
N MET A 37 -7.17 21.97 -9.87
CA MET A 37 -7.90 20.69 -9.98
C MET A 37 -7.00 19.60 -10.57
N LEU A 38 -6.21 19.91 -11.61
CA LEU A 38 -5.22 18.97 -12.16
C LEU A 38 -4.15 18.58 -11.14
N ALA A 39 -3.69 19.51 -10.31
CA ALA A 39 -2.74 19.22 -9.23
C ALA A 39 -3.36 18.31 -8.15
N GLN A 40 -4.63 18.54 -7.79
CA GLN A 40 -5.35 17.70 -6.83
C GLN A 40 -5.59 16.29 -7.39
N LEU A 41 -5.97 16.15 -8.66
CA LEU A 41 -6.16 14.84 -9.30
C LEU A 41 -4.87 14.01 -9.27
N LYS A 42 -3.70 14.63 -9.50
CA LYS A 42 -2.40 13.97 -9.34
C LYS A 42 -2.11 13.58 -7.89
N SER A 43 -2.44 14.44 -6.93
CA SER A 43 -2.23 14.15 -5.51
C SER A 43 -3.10 12.98 -5.00
N VAL A 44 -4.32 12.84 -5.50
CA VAL A 44 -5.22 11.74 -5.11
C VAL A 44 -4.68 10.38 -5.57
N GLY A 45 -4.03 10.32 -6.74
CA GLY A 45 -3.36 9.11 -7.22
C GLY A 45 -2.25 8.63 -6.28
N ASN A 46 -1.37 9.55 -5.86
CA ASN A 46 -0.26 9.23 -4.96
C ASN A 46 -0.72 8.81 -3.56
N VAL A 47 -1.81 9.40 -3.04
CA VAL A 47 -2.38 9.02 -1.74
C VAL A 47 -2.96 7.62 -1.80
N ARG A 48 -3.65 7.28 -2.90
CA ARG A 48 -4.21 5.93 -3.09
C ARG A 48 -3.10 4.87 -3.15
N GLU A 49 -2.02 5.13 -3.89
CA GLU A 49 -0.89 4.19 -3.95
C GLU A 49 -0.25 3.99 -2.57
N ALA A 50 -0.02 5.07 -1.82
CA ALA A 50 0.52 5.01 -0.47
C ALA A 50 -0.40 4.27 0.51
N GLU A 51 -1.72 4.43 0.37
CA GLU A 51 -2.71 3.69 1.16
C GLU A 51 -2.60 2.18 0.90
N MET A 52 -2.52 1.77 -0.36
CA MET A 52 -2.41 0.36 -0.75
C MET A 52 -1.11 -0.25 -0.22
N GLN A 53 0.02 0.46 -0.36
CA GLN A 53 1.30 0.03 0.24
C GLN A 53 1.18 -0.14 1.76
N THR A 54 0.48 0.77 2.44
CA THR A 54 0.28 0.70 3.90
C THR A 54 -0.53 -0.54 4.29
N ARG A 55 -1.60 -0.86 3.56
CA ARG A 55 -2.41 -2.07 3.83
C ARG A 55 -1.62 -3.36 3.61
N VAL A 56 -0.83 -3.43 2.53
CA VAL A 56 0.05 -4.58 2.26
C VAL A 56 1.12 -4.70 3.35
N ALA A 57 1.72 -3.59 3.78
CA ALA A 57 2.69 -3.58 4.88
C ALA A 57 2.10 -4.14 6.19
N GLN A 58 0.85 -3.76 6.51
CA GLN A 58 0.16 -4.30 7.68
C GLN A 58 -0.07 -5.81 7.57
N ALA A 59 -0.52 -6.31 6.41
CA ALA A 59 -0.69 -7.75 6.19
C ALA A 59 0.63 -8.52 6.35
N VAL A 60 1.73 -7.98 5.82
CA VAL A 60 3.06 -8.58 5.96
C VAL A 60 3.54 -8.57 7.41
N GLN A 61 3.28 -7.50 8.16
CA GLN A 61 3.59 -7.41 9.59
C GLN A 61 2.76 -8.37 10.44
N ASN A 62 1.47 -8.52 10.13
CA ASN A 62 0.60 -9.49 10.80
C ASN A 62 1.12 -10.92 10.59
N LEU A 63 1.50 -11.25 9.35
CA LEU A 63 2.08 -12.55 9.02
C LEU A 63 3.39 -12.78 9.78
N SER A 64 4.32 -11.81 9.79
CA SER A 64 5.61 -11.97 10.47
C SER A 64 5.45 -12.07 12.00
N ALA A 65 4.57 -11.28 12.61
CA ALA A 65 4.22 -11.41 14.01
C ALA A 65 3.60 -12.79 14.29
N GLY A 66 2.74 -13.28 13.39
CA GLY A 66 2.17 -14.63 13.43
C GLY A 66 3.26 -15.71 13.42
N MET A 67 4.25 -15.59 12.54
CA MET A 67 5.39 -16.51 12.43
C MET A 67 6.20 -16.59 13.74
N LEU A 68 6.45 -15.44 14.40
CA LEU A 68 7.14 -15.40 15.70
C LEU A 68 6.32 -15.98 16.85
N SER A 69 5.01 -15.82 16.80
CA SER A 69 4.09 -16.27 17.85
C SER A 69 3.84 -17.78 17.86
N ASN A 70 4.35 -18.51 16.87
CA ASN A 70 4.10 -19.93 16.73
C ASN A 70 4.59 -20.72 17.95
N PRO A 71 3.80 -21.71 18.42
CA PRO A 71 4.18 -22.54 19.55
C PRO A 71 5.33 -23.50 19.19
N ASP A 72 6.17 -23.82 20.16
CA ASP A 72 7.20 -24.84 20.00
C ASP A 72 6.57 -26.22 19.79
N VAL A 73 7.04 -26.98 18.80
CA VAL A 73 6.56 -28.35 18.56
C VAL A 73 7.42 -29.33 19.34
N ILE A 74 6.79 -30.08 20.26
CA ILE A 74 7.41 -31.22 20.91
C ILE A 74 7.30 -32.41 19.96
N ASN A 75 8.40 -32.73 19.27
CA ASN A 75 8.39 -33.78 18.24
C ASN A 75 8.53 -35.20 18.80
N ASN A 76 8.90 -35.37 20.08
CA ASN A 76 9.07 -36.67 20.72
C ASN A 76 8.54 -36.64 22.16
N ILE A 77 7.30 -37.06 22.36
CA ILE A 77 6.77 -37.34 23.70
C ILE A 77 7.29 -38.71 24.12
N GLY A 78 8.27 -38.78 25.03
CA GLY A 78 8.72 -40.03 25.66
C GLY A 78 10.22 -40.33 25.64
N THR A 79 11.05 -39.51 25.00
CA THR A 79 12.52 -39.61 25.09
C THR A 79 13.07 -38.35 25.77
N HIS A 80 14.08 -38.49 26.64
CA HIS A 80 14.75 -37.38 27.35
C HIS A 80 15.50 -36.39 26.42
N SER A 81 15.39 -36.61 25.10
CA SER A 81 15.87 -35.75 24.01
C SER A 81 14.67 -35.25 23.19
N ALA A 82 13.66 -34.73 23.89
CA ALA A 82 12.55 -34.02 23.27
C ALA A 82 13.04 -32.65 22.81
N ALA A 83 13.79 -32.61 21.71
CA ALA A 83 14.17 -31.36 21.08
C ALA A 83 12.89 -30.63 20.63
N THR A 84 12.54 -29.57 21.36
CA THR A 84 11.57 -28.57 20.93
C THR A 84 12.14 -27.92 19.68
N THR A 85 11.60 -28.28 18.51
CA THR A 85 11.94 -27.53 17.30
C THR A 85 10.98 -26.36 17.26
N LYS A 86 11.49 -25.18 17.61
CA LYS A 86 10.78 -23.92 17.45
C LYS A 86 10.45 -23.72 15.96
N PHE A 87 9.28 -23.20 15.63
CA PHE A 87 9.01 -22.77 14.26
C PHE A 87 9.90 -21.56 13.98
N THR A 88 10.55 -21.59 12.83
CA THR A 88 11.43 -20.51 12.36
C THR A 88 10.82 -19.87 11.13
N TYR A 89 11.30 -18.68 10.76
CA TYR A 89 10.85 -18.06 9.51
C TYR A 89 11.17 -18.93 8.28
N THR A 90 12.21 -19.76 8.37
CA THR A 90 12.60 -20.68 7.28
C THR A 90 11.54 -21.74 6.96
N ASP A 91 10.69 -22.11 7.93
CA ASP A 91 9.58 -23.06 7.72
C ASP A 91 8.50 -22.51 6.76
N TYR A 92 8.48 -21.19 6.54
CA TYR A 92 7.54 -20.51 5.65
C TYR A 92 8.06 -20.29 4.24
N ASN A 93 9.27 -20.79 3.93
CA ASN A 93 9.87 -20.61 2.62
C ASN A 93 8.93 -21.12 1.51
N LYS A 94 8.58 -20.21 0.61
CA LYS A 94 7.58 -20.40 -0.43
C LYS A 94 8.02 -19.67 -1.69
N SER A 95 8.10 -20.43 -2.79
CA SER A 95 8.23 -19.87 -4.13
C SER A 95 7.06 -18.93 -4.43
N THR A 96 7.20 -18.11 -5.46
CA THR A 96 6.15 -17.18 -5.90
C THR A 96 4.78 -17.86 -6.00
N GLN A 97 3.83 -17.33 -5.25
CA GLN A 97 2.44 -17.74 -5.24
C GLN A 97 1.61 -16.65 -5.92
N ASN A 98 0.86 -17.03 -6.95
CA ASN A 98 -0.11 -16.14 -7.57
C ASN A 98 -1.44 -16.25 -6.83
N ILE A 99 -2.01 -15.10 -6.50
CA ILE A 99 -3.29 -14.97 -5.83
C ILE A 99 -4.30 -14.48 -6.86
N THR A 100 -5.45 -15.15 -6.95
CA THR A 100 -6.58 -14.67 -7.75
C THR A 100 -7.20 -13.47 -7.03
N PRO A 101 -7.21 -12.26 -7.62
CA PRO A 101 -7.86 -11.11 -7.01
C PRO A 101 -9.37 -11.33 -6.88
N THR A 102 -9.98 -10.67 -5.89
CA THR A 102 -11.42 -10.68 -5.70
C THR A 102 -11.88 -9.30 -5.27
N SER A 103 -13.00 -8.85 -5.85
CA SER A 103 -13.65 -7.59 -5.49
C SER A 103 -14.54 -7.70 -4.25
N SER A 104 -14.82 -8.93 -3.81
CA SER A 104 -15.58 -9.22 -2.60
C SER A 104 -14.67 -9.46 -1.41
N ALA A 105 -15.12 -9.03 -0.23
CA ALA A 105 -14.44 -9.32 1.03
C ALA A 105 -14.30 -10.84 1.23
N VAL A 106 -13.10 -11.26 1.63
CA VAL A 106 -12.74 -12.64 1.93
C VAL A 106 -12.64 -12.79 3.43
N ASP A 107 -13.29 -13.82 3.98
CA ASP A 107 -13.18 -14.13 5.40
C ASP A 107 -11.76 -14.60 5.75
N ILE A 108 -11.16 -13.94 6.74
CA ILE A 108 -9.84 -14.30 7.24
C ILE A 108 -10.00 -15.45 8.22
N THR A 109 -9.42 -16.61 7.88
CA THR A 109 -9.50 -17.80 8.73
C THR A 109 -8.61 -17.64 9.97
N VAL A 110 -9.17 -17.90 11.16
CA VAL A 110 -8.40 -17.95 12.40
C VAL A 110 -7.66 -19.28 12.49
N CYS A 111 -6.33 -19.22 12.55
CA CYS A 111 -5.48 -20.40 12.67
C CYS A 111 -5.26 -20.81 14.13
N GLY A 112 -5.06 -22.10 14.38
CA GLY A 112 -4.69 -22.59 15.72
C GLY A 112 -5.86 -23.00 16.64
N ASN A 113 -7.12 -22.92 16.20
CA ASN A 113 -8.28 -23.23 17.04
C ASN A 113 -8.55 -24.74 17.26
N ALA A 114 -7.67 -25.64 16.79
CA ALA A 114 -7.86 -27.09 16.91
C ALA A 114 -6.73 -27.74 17.73
N THR A 115 -7.09 -28.76 18.51
CA THR A 115 -6.14 -29.55 19.29
C THR A 115 -5.31 -30.47 18.38
N GLY A 116 -3.98 -30.46 18.51
CA GLY A 116 -3.10 -31.36 17.76
C GLY A 116 -2.81 -30.94 16.31
N ILE A 117 -2.92 -29.65 15.99
CA ILE A 117 -2.56 -29.12 14.67
C ILE A 117 -1.09 -29.43 14.36
N LYS A 118 -0.85 -30.07 13.22
CA LYS A 118 0.50 -30.33 12.71
C LYS A 118 1.13 -29.05 12.18
N ARG A 119 2.46 -28.89 12.31
CA ARG A 119 3.26 -27.78 11.78
C ARG A 119 2.85 -27.34 10.37
N LYS A 120 2.82 -28.28 9.43
CA LYS A 120 2.46 -28.02 8.03
C LYS A 120 1.05 -27.44 7.86
N ALA A 121 0.09 -27.87 8.69
CA ALA A 121 -1.29 -27.40 8.63
C ALA A 121 -1.44 -25.98 9.22
N LEU A 122 -0.70 -25.67 10.29
CA LEU A 122 -0.67 -24.32 10.87
C LEU A 122 -0.10 -23.30 9.87
N ILE A 123 1.06 -23.62 9.27
CA ILE A 123 1.71 -22.78 8.26
C ILE A 123 0.78 -22.58 7.05
N ALA A 124 0.18 -23.65 6.53
CA ALA A 124 -0.76 -23.55 5.42
C ALA A 124 -1.97 -22.67 5.75
N CYS A 125 -2.51 -22.78 6.96
CA CYS A 125 -3.59 -21.91 7.42
C CYS A 125 -3.16 -20.44 7.46
N GLN A 126 -2.01 -20.13 8.05
CA GLN A 126 -1.54 -18.74 8.16
C GLN A 126 -1.23 -18.13 6.80
N LEU A 127 -0.67 -18.91 5.87
CA LEU A 127 -0.46 -18.46 4.49
C LEU A 127 -1.80 -18.24 3.73
N ASN A 128 -2.83 -19.04 4.02
CA ASN A 128 -4.17 -18.81 3.48
C ASN A 128 -4.81 -17.55 4.07
N ALA A 129 -4.69 -17.32 5.38
CA ALA A 129 -5.14 -16.10 6.04
C ALA A 129 -4.43 -14.87 5.47
N PHE A 130 -3.12 -14.94 5.27
CA PHE A 130 -2.35 -13.90 4.61
C PHE A 130 -2.81 -13.66 3.15
N THR A 131 -3.10 -14.73 2.41
CA THR A 131 -3.66 -14.61 1.06
C THR A 131 -5.00 -13.86 1.06
N ALA A 132 -5.89 -14.16 2.01
CA ALA A 132 -7.15 -13.46 2.19
C ALA A 132 -6.96 -11.99 2.60
N GLU A 133 -6.00 -11.71 3.51
CA GLU A 133 -5.63 -10.34 3.87
C GLU A 133 -5.13 -9.54 2.66
N LEU A 134 -4.30 -10.12 1.80
CA LEU A 134 -3.84 -9.46 0.58
C LEU A 134 -4.98 -9.21 -0.41
N GLN A 135 -5.92 -10.15 -0.56
CA GLN A 135 -7.11 -9.97 -1.38
C GLN A 135 -7.98 -8.80 -0.88
N ASN A 136 -8.16 -8.69 0.44
CA ASN A 136 -8.91 -7.60 1.07
C ASN A 136 -8.16 -6.26 1.03
N ALA A 137 -6.83 -6.29 1.11
CA ALA A 137 -5.98 -5.11 1.03
C ALA A 137 -5.96 -4.53 -0.39
N LEU A 138 -6.09 -5.37 -1.42
CA LEU A 138 -5.92 -5.02 -2.83
C LEU A 138 -7.15 -5.39 -3.69
N PRO A 139 -8.35 -4.82 -3.45
CA PRO A 139 -9.58 -5.23 -4.14
C PRO A 139 -9.63 -4.89 -5.63
N ASN A 140 -8.80 -3.95 -6.09
CA ASN A 140 -8.75 -3.47 -7.48
C ASN A 140 -7.52 -3.97 -8.25
N ALA A 141 -6.68 -4.81 -7.65
CA ALA A 141 -5.52 -5.37 -8.33
C ALA A 141 -5.96 -6.40 -9.38
N THR A 142 -5.28 -6.42 -10.53
CA THR A 142 -5.48 -7.40 -11.61
C THR A 142 -4.61 -8.64 -11.44
N GLY A 143 -3.50 -8.50 -10.72
CA GLY A 143 -2.60 -9.58 -10.38
C GLY A 143 -2.00 -9.32 -9.01
N ILE A 144 -1.97 -10.34 -8.16
CA ILE A 144 -1.32 -10.28 -6.85
C ILE A 144 -0.42 -11.52 -6.78
N SER A 145 0.81 -11.33 -6.33
CA SER A 145 1.73 -12.43 -6.07
C SER A 145 2.55 -12.15 -4.81
N TYR A 146 2.95 -13.20 -4.11
CA TYR A 146 3.88 -13.07 -3.00
C TYR A 146 4.92 -14.20 -3.03
N ALA A 147 6.09 -13.93 -2.46
CA ALA A 147 7.13 -14.93 -2.24
C ALA A 147 7.72 -14.73 -0.85
N ILE A 148 8.07 -15.85 -0.20
CA ILE A 148 8.74 -15.84 1.10
C ILE A 148 10.04 -16.60 0.90
N THR A 149 11.16 -15.89 0.86
CA THR A 149 12.47 -16.49 0.58
C THR A 149 13.35 -16.39 1.81
N SER A 150 13.98 -17.49 2.20
CA SER A 150 14.88 -17.50 3.36
C SER A 150 16.30 -17.78 2.92
N THR A 151 17.25 -17.02 3.46
CA THR A 151 18.68 -17.23 3.25
C THR A 151 19.23 -18.17 4.31
N SER A 152 20.25 -18.95 3.93
CA SER A 152 21.00 -19.80 4.84
C SER A 152 22.32 -19.14 5.25
N GLY A 153 22.79 -19.39 6.47
CA GLY A 153 24.04 -18.84 7.01
C GLY A 153 23.98 -18.65 8.52
N ASP A 154 24.97 -17.96 9.08
CA ASP A 154 25.06 -17.68 10.53
C ASP A 154 23.98 -16.72 11.04
N THR A 155 23.41 -15.91 10.13
CA THR A 155 22.27 -15.01 10.39
C THR A 155 21.22 -15.21 9.29
N PRO A 156 20.36 -16.25 9.39
CA PRO A 156 19.34 -16.48 8.39
C PRO A 156 18.33 -15.32 8.39
N THR A 157 18.06 -14.80 7.20
CA THR A 157 17.06 -13.76 6.98
C THR A 157 15.99 -14.26 6.04
N THR A 158 14.74 -13.93 6.34
CA THR A 158 13.58 -14.24 5.52
C THR A 158 13.02 -12.95 4.94
N THR A 159 12.87 -12.92 3.63
CA THR A 159 12.30 -11.80 2.88
C THR A 159 10.90 -12.17 2.43
N ILE A 160 9.92 -11.35 2.81
CA ILE A 160 8.54 -11.43 2.35
C ILE A 160 8.37 -10.35 1.27
N GLU A 161 8.21 -10.78 0.02
CA GLU A 161 7.97 -9.90 -1.12
C GLU A 161 6.51 -10.07 -1.58
N VAL A 162 5.82 -8.96 -1.79
CA VAL A 162 4.49 -8.89 -2.39
C VAL A 162 4.55 -8.00 -3.61
N LYS A 163 4.03 -8.48 -4.74
CA LYS A 163 3.94 -7.75 -6.01
C LYS A 163 2.50 -7.74 -6.46
N TRP A 164 2.02 -6.59 -6.93
CA TRP A 164 0.69 -6.51 -7.51
C TRP A 164 0.67 -5.59 -8.72
N THR A 165 -0.31 -5.82 -9.58
CA THR A 165 -0.54 -5.05 -10.79
C THR A 165 -1.91 -4.39 -10.72
N GLU A 166 -2.00 -3.14 -11.16
CA GLU A 166 -3.28 -2.47 -11.37
C GLU A 166 -3.44 -2.14 -12.85
N SER A 167 -4.66 -2.31 -13.37
CA SER A 167 -4.96 -1.92 -14.74
C SER A 167 -4.87 -0.41 -14.90
N ASN A 168 -4.22 0.03 -15.97
CA ASN A 168 -4.15 1.43 -16.36
C ASN A 168 -5.50 1.99 -16.87
N GLY A 169 -6.52 1.12 -17.04
CA GLY A 169 -7.85 1.53 -17.51
C GLY A 169 -7.89 2.02 -18.97
N ASP A 170 -6.73 2.10 -19.63
CA ASP A 170 -6.59 2.39 -21.06
C ASP A 170 -6.61 1.07 -21.85
N THR A 171 -7.63 0.88 -22.68
CA THR A 171 -7.74 -0.29 -23.56
C THR A 171 -6.80 -0.23 -24.77
N GLN A 172 -6.09 0.89 -25.00
CA GLN A 172 -5.17 1.08 -26.12
C GLN A 172 -3.68 0.95 -25.73
N ASN A 173 -3.31 1.15 -24.46
CA ASN A 173 -1.96 0.91 -23.95
C ASN A 173 -1.99 -0.10 -22.80
N SER A 174 -1.33 -1.24 -22.98
CA SER A 174 -1.29 -2.37 -22.04
C SER A 174 -0.24 -2.20 -20.93
N ASP A 175 0.18 -0.98 -20.63
CA ASP A 175 1.17 -0.72 -19.59
C ASP A 175 0.47 -0.70 -18.23
N ASP A 176 0.27 -1.89 -17.66
CA ASP A 176 -0.22 -2.06 -16.29
C ASP A 176 0.77 -1.47 -15.28
N PHE A 177 0.24 -0.86 -14.22
CA PHE A 177 1.07 -0.35 -13.13
C PHE A 177 1.55 -1.50 -12.27
N ASN A 178 2.86 -1.69 -12.18
CA ASN A 178 3.48 -2.74 -11.39
C ASN A 178 4.02 -2.16 -10.08
N TYR A 179 3.57 -2.72 -8.96
CA TYR A 179 3.97 -2.32 -7.63
C TYR A 179 4.61 -3.48 -6.89
N SER A 180 5.52 -3.16 -5.96
CA SER A 180 6.13 -4.14 -5.08
C SER A 180 6.32 -3.59 -3.67
N TYR A 181 6.21 -4.49 -2.70
CA TYR A 181 6.53 -4.27 -1.31
C TYR A 181 7.41 -5.42 -0.84
N SER A 182 8.48 -5.11 -0.11
CA SER A 182 9.38 -6.13 0.43
C SER A 182 9.77 -5.79 1.86
N ALA A 183 9.73 -6.79 2.73
CA ALA A 183 10.17 -6.69 4.11
C ALA A 183 11.14 -7.83 4.43
N VAL A 184 12.22 -7.50 5.14
CA VAL A 184 13.21 -8.48 5.63
C VAL A 184 12.98 -8.67 7.13
N VAL A 185 12.81 -9.92 7.53
CA VAL A 185 12.72 -10.36 8.93
C VAL A 185 13.89 -11.32 9.21
N GLY A 186 14.47 -11.23 10.40
CA GLY A 186 15.57 -12.12 10.82
C GLY A 186 15.09 -13.10 11.88
N ASP A 187 15.65 -14.31 11.88
CA ASP A 187 15.67 -15.18 13.06
C ASP A 187 16.76 -14.73 14.05
#